data_AF-A0A960DPD3-F1
#
_entry.id   AF-A0A960DPD3-F1
#
_cell.length_a   1.000
_cell.length_b   1.000
_cell.length_c   1.000
_cell.angle_alpha   90.00
_cell.angle_beta   90.00
_cell.angle_gamma   90.00
#
_symmetry.space_group_name_H-M   'P 1'
#
loop_
_entity.id
_entity.type
_entity.pdbx_description
1 polymer ?
#
loop_
_entity_poly.entity_id
_entity_poly.type
_entity_poly.pdbx_seq_one_letter_code
_entity_poly.pdbx_strand_id
1 'polypeptide(L)'
;DRCRALAPQIRTAWLCSVVPDGAVDLLRSRGHVALHPWVAMLTEEIVGACHAAGIQVNTWTCDDPERMEQLIEWGIDGICTNVPDVALRVRAAASGGPA
;
A
#
# COMPACT_ATOMS: atom_id res chain seq x y z
N ASP A 1 -13.89 13.32 -2.84
CA ASP A 1 -15.22 12.94 -2.27
C ASP A 1 -16.37 12.78 -3.27
N ARG A 2 -16.31 13.34 -4.49
CA ARG A 2 -17.41 13.19 -5.47
C ARG A 2 -17.76 11.74 -5.82
N CYS A 3 -16.75 10.84 -5.96
CA CYS A 3 -17.00 9.41 -6.19
C CYS A 3 -17.84 8.79 -5.08
N ARG A 4 -17.50 9.06 -3.81
CA ARG A 4 -18.25 8.56 -2.66
C ARG A 4 -19.68 9.12 -2.61
N ALA A 5 -19.86 10.40 -2.94
CA ALA A 5 -21.18 11.02 -2.97
C ALA A 5 -22.12 10.40 -4.04
N LEU A 6 -21.56 9.97 -5.18
CA LEU A 6 -22.33 9.41 -6.29
C LEU A 6 -22.48 7.88 -6.23
N ALA A 7 -21.48 7.18 -5.67
CA ALA A 7 -21.40 5.73 -5.66
C ALA A 7 -20.64 5.24 -4.40
N PRO A 8 -21.27 5.27 -3.22
CA PRO A 8 -20.62 4.97 -1.94
C PRO A 8 -20.12 3.53 -1.82
N GLN A 9 -20.63 2.61 -2.63
CA GLN A 9 -20.20 1.21 -2.70
C GLN A 9 -18.83 1.03 -3.39
N ILE A 10 -18.39 2.00 -4.19
CA ILE A 10 -17.09 1.94 -4.85
C ILE A 10 -16.01 2.24 -3.81
N ARG A 11 -15.18 1.23 -3.51
CA ARG A 11 -14.01 1.39 -2.65
C ARG A 11 -13.02 2.34 -3.31
N THR A 12 -12.52 3.32 -2.56
CA THR A 12 -11.55 4.31 -3.05
C THR A 12 -10.29 4.30 -2.21
N ALA A 13 -9.19 4.70 -2.84
CA ALA A 13 -7.90 4.87 -2.20
C ALA A 13 -7.35 6.27 -2.46
N TRP A 14 -6.45 6.74 -1.61
CA TRP A 14 -5.76 8.02 -1.84
C TRP A 14 -4.37 7.79 -2.44
N LEU A 15 -4.19 8.25 -3.67
CA LEU A 15 -2.90 8.30 -4.35
C LEU A 15 -2.11 9.53 -3.91
N CYS A 16 -0.87 9.34 -3.44
CA CYS A 16 -0.01 10.45 -3.03
C CYS A 16 1.48 10.19 -3.30
N SER A 17 2.24 11.26 -3.50
CA SER A 17 3.72 11.23 -3.61
C SER A 17 4.42 11.63 -2.30
N VAL A 18 3.65 12.10 -1.33
CA VAL A 18 4.08 12.44 0.03
C VAL A 18 2.97 11.96 0.96
N VAL A 19 3.34 11.29 2.06
CA VAL A 19 2.41 10.92 3.12
C VAL A 19 2.46 12.03 4.18
N PRO A 20 1.42 12.88 4.29
CA PRO A 20 1.42 13.93 5.30
C PRO A 20 1.13 13.37 6.69
N ASP A 21 1.51 14.12 7.73
CA ASP A 21 1.09 13.84 9.09
C ASP A 21 -0.44 13.76 9.18
N GLY A 22 -0.95 12.81 9.96
CA GLY A 22 -2.39 12.59 10.09
C GLY A 22 -3.06 11.99 8.85
N ALA A 23 -2.31 11.46 7.88
CA ALA A 23 -2.86 10.82 6.68
C ALA A 23 -3.91 9.74 7.00
N VAL A 24 -3.67 8.94 8.03
CA VAL A 24 -4.58 7.88 8.50
C VAL A 24 -5.95 8.43 8.89
N ASP A 25 -6.00 9.48 9.70
CA ASP A 25 -7.25 10.12 10.12
C ASP A 25 -7.98 10.77 8.94
N LEU A 26 -7.22 11.39 8.04
CA LEU A 26 -7.77 11.98 6.84
C LEU A 26 -8.40 10.93 5.92
N LEU A 27 -7.71 9.83 5.65
CA LEU A 27 -8.25 8.69 4.87
C LEU A 27 -9.56 8.17 5.47
N ARG A 28 -9.58 7.92 6.78
CA ARG A 28 -10.74 7.39 7.50
C ARG A 28 -11.93 8.35 7.44
N SER A 29 -11.71 9.64 7.70
CA SER A 29 -12.78 10.65 7.64
C SER A 29 -13.37 10.79 6.23
N ARG A 30 -12.55 10.61 5.19
CA ARG A 30 -12.97 10.65 3.77
C ARG A 30 -13.55 9.32 3.28
N GLY A 31 -13.41 8.24 4.06
CA GLY A 31 -13.94 6.91 3.76
C GLY A 31 -13.12 6.17 2.69
N HIS A 32 -11.84 6.49 2.58
CA HIS A 32 -10.90 5.71 1.79
C HIS A 32 -10.53 4.44 2.56
N VAL A 33 -10.44 3.32 1.85
CA VAL A 33 -10.10 2.02 2.44
C VAL A 33 -8.62 1.67 2.28
N ALA A 34 -7.88 2.46 1.49
CA ALA A 34 -6.48 2.22 1.21
C ALA A 34 -5.69 3.52 0.98
N LEU A 35 -4.40 3.47 1.30
CA LEU A 35 -3.39 4.46 0.95
C LEU A 35 -2.55 3.93 -0.22
N HIS A 36 -2.35 4.76 -1.24
CA HIS A 36 -1.49 4.46 -2.39
C HIS A 36 -0.29 5.41 -2.45
N PRO A 37 0.73 5.22 -1.62
CA PRO A 37 1.87 6.12 -1.54
C PRO A 37 2.92 5.79 -2.60
N TRP A 38 3.71 6.80 -2.97
CA TRP A 38 4.93 6.59 -3.74
C TRP A 38 5.94 5.77 -2.91
N VAL A 39 6.60 4.79 -3.53
CA VAL A 39 7.46 3.78 -2.87
C VAL A 39 8.55 4.36 -1.98
N ALA A 40 9.08 5.53 -2.35
CA ALA A 40 10.13 6.21 -1.58
C ALA A 40 9.64 6.80 -0.25
N MET A 41 8.32 6.97 -0.09
CA MET A 41 7.72 7.49 1.13
C MET A 41 7.33 6.39 2.13
N LEU A 42 7.49 5.12 1.78
CA LEU A 42 7.08 4.02 2.65
C LEU A 42 8.13 3.70 3.71
N THR A 43 7.64 3.53 4.93
CA THR A 43 8.36 2.94 6.05
C THR A 43 7.49 1.88 6.71
N GLU A 44 8.08 0.98 7.50
CA GLU A 44 7.35 -0.06 8.24
C GLU A 44 6.31 0.57 9.18
N GLU A 45 6.63 1.70 9.80
CA GLU A 45 5.73 2.42 10.71
C GLU A 45 4.49 2.94 9.99
N ILE A 46 4.62 3.42 8.74
CA ILE A 46 3.48 3.87 7.93
C ILE A 46 2.56 2.69 7.61
N VAL A 47 3.14 1.54 7.25
CA VAL A 47 2.36 0.31 6.98
C VAL A 47 1.62 -0.13 8.23
N GLY A 48 2.32 -0.26 9.35
CA GLY A 48 1.73 -0.64 10.64
C GLY A 48 0.65 0.32 11.13
N ALA A 49 0.86 1.63 11.01
CA ALA A 49 -0.14 2.64 11.39
C ALA A 49 -1.41 2.57 10.53
N CYS A 50 -1.28 2.32 9.22
CA CYS A 50 -2.42 2.13 8.34
C CYS A 50 -3.19 0.86 8.70
N HIS A 51 -2.50 -0.26 8.90
CA HIS A 51 -3.12 -1.53 9.27
C HIS A 51 -3.84 -1.46 10.62
N ALA A 52 -3.25 -0.79 11.62
CA ALA A 52 -3.88 -0.55 12.91
C ALA A 52 -5.20 0.22 12.80
N ALA A 53 -5.35 1.04 11.75
CA ALA A 53 -6.57 1.78 11.45
C ALA A 53 -7.54 1.06 10.48
N GLY A 54 -7.20 -0.15 10.02
CA GLY A 54 -7.98 -0.92 9.04
C GLY A 54 -7.85 -0.39 7.60
N ILE A 55 -6.75 0.29 7.29
CA ILE A 55 -6.45 0.87 5.98
C ILE A 55 -5.39 0.01 5.28
N GLN A 56 -5.67 -0.41 4.05
CA GLN A 56 -4.72 -1.15 3.22
C GLN A 56 -3.64 -0.23 2.66
N VAL A 57 -2.45 -0.75 2.35
CA VAL A 57 -1.35 0.02 1.76
C VAL A 57 -0.88 -0.61 0.45
N ASN A 58 -1.06 0.10 -0.67
CA ASN A 58 -0.64 -0.37 -2.00
C ASN A 58 0.35 0.62 -2.64
N THR A 59 1.62 0.26 -2.78
CA THR A 59 2.63 1.20 -3.27
C THR A 59 2.64 1.38 -4.79
N TRP A 60 3.19 2.50 -5.28
CA TRP A 60 3.53 2.70 -6.69
C TRP A 60 4.85 3.50 -6.86
N THR A 61 5.54 3.45 -7.99
CA THR A 61 5.80 2.20 -8.72
C THR A 61 7.08 1.61 -8.15
N CYS A 62 7.05 0.35 -7.75
CA CYS A 62 8.23 -0.36 -7.25
C CYS A 62 8.66 -1.35 -8.33
N ASP A 63 9.85 -1.18 -8.88
CA ASP A 63 10.43 -2.08 -9.88
C ASP A 63 11.70 -2.78 -9.37
N ASP A 64 12.11 -2.47 -8.14
CA ASP A 64 13.30 -3.00 -7.48
C ASP A 64 12.95 -4.27 -6.66
N PRO A 65 13.49 -5.45 -7.00
CA PRO A 65 13.21 -6.69 -6.28
C PRO A 65 13.55 -6.65 -4.79
N GLU A 66 14.68 -6.02 -4.40
CA GLU A 66 15.09 -5.96 -3.00
C GLU A 66 14.10 -5.13 -2.19
N ARG A 67 13.65 -4.01 -2.77
CA ARG A 67 12.60 -3.20 -2.15
C ARG A 67 11.25 -3.93 -2.10
N MET A 68 10.91 -4.75 -3.10
CA MET A 68 9.70 -5.57 -3.06
C MET A 68 9.75 -6.58 -1.90
N GLU A 69 10.88 -7.27 -1.71
CA GLU A 69 11.09 -8.21 -0.59
C GLU A 69 10.86 -7.53 0.75
N GLN A 70 11.52 -6.39 0.97
CA GLN A 70 11.36 -5.61 2.20
C GLN A 70 9.90 -5.16 2.44
N LEU A 71 9.21 -4.70 1.39
CA LEU A 71 7.81 -4.29 1.52
C LEU A 71 6.88 -5.47 1.84
N ILE A 72 7.18 -6.65 1.30
CA ILE A 72 6.45 -7.89 1.61
C ILE A 72 6.67 -8.30 3.06
N GLU A 73 7.90 -8.20 3.57
CA GLU A 73 8.22 -8.45 4.98
C GLU A 73 7.46 -7.50 5.92
N TRP A 74 7.30 -6.23 5.53
CA TRP A 74 6.48 -5.26 6.26
C TRP A 74 4.97 -5.50 6.14
N GLY A 75 4.54 -6.47 5.32
CA GLY A 75 3.14 -6.84 5.16
C GLY A 75 2.34 -5.99 4.16
N ILE A 76 2.99 -5.35 3.17
CA ILE A 76 2.29 -4.54 2.15
C ILE A 76 1.11 -5.30 1.51
N ASP A 77 -0.03 -4.61 1.28
CA ASP A 77 -1.22 -5.22 0.67
C ASP A 77 -1.10 -5.35 -0.85
N GLY A 78 -0.31 -4.47 -1.49
CA GLY A 78 -0.18 -4.43 -2.93
C GLY A 78 1.04 -3.68 -3.43
N ILE A 79 1.58 -4.14 -4.56
CA ILE A 79 2.70 -3.51 -5.25
C ILE A 79 2.28 -3.24 -6.69
N CYS A 80 2.15 -1.97 -7.06
CA CYS A 80 2.09 -1.57 -8.47
C CYS A 80 3.51 -1.53 -9.04
N THR A 81 3.75 -2.31 -10.10
CA THR A 81 5.06 -2.51 -10.72
C THR A 81 4.94 -2.56 -12.25
N ASN A 82 5.99 -2.16 -12.94
CA ASN A 82 6.18 -2.36 -14.38
C ASN A 82 6.77 -3.74 -14.71
N VAL A 83 7.25 -4.48 -13.69
CA VAL A 83 7.89 -5.80 -13.83
C VAL A 83 7.12 -6.88 -13.05
N PRO A 84 5.84 -7.15 -13.40
CA PRO A 84 4.99 -8.05 -12.63
C PRO A 84 5.51 -9.50 -12.57
N ASP A 85 6.24 -9.97 -13.58
CA ASP A 85 6.86 -11.30 -13.55
C ASP A 85 7.96 -11.41 -12.47
N VAL A 86 8.71 -10.33 -12.25
CA VAL A 86 9.73 -10.22 -11.19
C VAL A 86 9.05 -10.22 -9.83
N ALA A 87 8.02 -9.39 -9.64
CA ALA A 87 7.28 -9.31 -8.37
C ALA A 87 6.65 -10.65 -7.97
N LEU A 88 6.14 -11.42 -8.94
CA LEU A 88 5.62 -12.76 -8.68
C LEU A 88 6.70 -13.75 -8.21
N ARG A 89 7.93 -13.68 -8.78
CA ARG A 89 9.06 -14.51 -8.33
C ARG A 89 9.49 -14.14 -6.91
N VAL A 90 9.61 -12.85 -6.63
CA VAL A 90 9.93 -12.32 -5.30
C VAL A 90 8.92 -12.80 -4.26
N ARG A 91 7.61 -12.64 -4.53
CA ARG A 91 6.55 -13.09 -3.61
C ARG A 91 6.58 -14.60 -3.37
N ALA A 92 6.85 -15.39 -4.41
CA ALA A 92 6.96 -16.85 -4.28
C ALA A 92 8.13 -17.25 -3.39
N ALA A 93 9.28 -16.57 -3.50
CA ALA A 93 10.44 -16.80 -2.65
C ALA A 93 10.15 -16.45 -1.18
N ALA A 94 9.51 -15.30 -0.92
CA ALA A 94 9.14 -14.87 0.43
C ALA A 94 8.12 -15.81 1.11
N SER A 95 7.22 -16.44 0.35
CA SER A 95 6.22 -17.39 0.87
C SER A 95 6.78 -18.77 1.19
N GLY A 96 8.06 -19.04 0.89
CA GLY A 96 8.74 -20.34 1.04
C GLY A 96 9.75 -20.43 2.19
N GLY A 97 9.81 -19.46 3.10
CA GLY A 97 10.67 -19.49 4.30
C GLY A 97 10.22 -20.53 5.34
N PRO A 98 11.13 -21.07 6.19
CA PRO A 98 10.93 -22.34 6.88
C PRO A 98 9.78 -22.28 7.91
N ALA A 99 9.01 -23.37 7.93
CA ALA A 99 8.07 -23.72 8.99
C ALA A 99 8.78 -23.97 10.34
#